data_AF-A0A351CFT6-F1
#
_entry.id   AF-A0A351CFT6-F1
#
_cell.length_a   1.000
_cell.length_b   1.000
_cell.length_c   1.000
_cell.angle_alpha   90.00
_cell.angle_beta   90.00
_cell.angle_gamma   90.00
#
_symmetry.space_group_name_H-M   'P 1'
#
loop_
_entity.id
_entity.type
_entity.pdbx_description
1 polymer ?
#
loop_
_entity_poly.entity_id
_entity_poly.type
_entity_poly.pdbx_seq_one_letter_code
_entity_poly.pdbx_strand_id
1 'polypeptide(L)'
;MTQKTGAAGKIAQFFIDSKLTPLFIIAAILLGIASVIALPREEEPQIIVPMIDIFVKMPGASAKEVEERVTSPMEKLLWEIPGVEYVYSTSSPGMSMAVVRFYVGQDEEKSI
;
A
#
# COMPACT_ATOMS: atom_id res chain seq x y z
N MET A 1 6.31 53.38 -26.10
CA MET A 1 5.71 52.07 -26.43
C MET A 1 5.36 51.36 -25.13
N THR A 2 4.13 51.51 -24.65
CA THR A 2 3.68 50.91 -23.39
C THR A 2 3.17 49.52 -23.70
N GLN A 3 4.04 48.51 -23.62
CA GLN A 3 3.60 47.12 -23.77
C GLN A 3 2.60 46.82 -22.64
N LYS A 4 1.36 46.51 -23.01
CA LYS A 4 0.35 46.03 -22.07
C LYS A 4 0.85 44.70 -21.51
N THR A 5 1.23 44.69 -20.23
CA THR A 5 1.64 43.48 -19.53
C THR A 5 0.48 42.47 -19.56
N GLY A 6 0.78 41.23 -19.98
CA GLY A 6 -0.16 40.11 -19.90
C GLY A 6 -0.49 39.73 -18.45
N ALA A 7 -1.32 38.71 -18.24
CA ALA A 7 -1.75 38.30 -16.90
C ALA A 7 -0.56 38.03 -15.94
N ALA A 8 0.47 37.32 -16.41
CA ALA A 8 1.68 37.07 -15.63
C ALA A 8 2.46 38.36 -15.29
N GLY A 9 2.52 39.32 -16.22
CA GLY A 9 3.20 40.60 -16.00
C GLY A 9 2.48 41.49 -14.98
N LYS A 10 1.15 41.45 -14.94
CA LYS A 10 0.34 42.15 -13.92
C LYS A 10 0.59 41.58 -12.51
N ILE A 11 0.70 40.25 -12.41
CA ILE A 11 1.03 39.57 -11.14
C ILE A 11 2.45 39.95 -10.72
N ALA A 12 3.44 39.85 -11.61
CA ALA A 12 4.82 40.20 -11.29
C ALA A 12 4.94 41.66 -10.81
N GLN A 13 4.27 42.60 -11.49
CA GLN A 13 4.29 44.01 -11.12
C GLN A 13 3.66 44.29 -9.74
N PHE A 14 2.69 43.48 -9.31
CA PHE A 14 2.12 43.57 -7.96
C PHE A 14 3.11 43.18 -6.85
N PHE A 15 4.00 42.21 -7.13
CA PHE A 15 4.96 41.71 -6.14
C PHE A 15 6.34 42.37 -6.25
N ILE A 16 6.76 42.87 -7.40
CA ILE A 16 8.15 43.30 -7.62
C ILE A 16 8.56 44.54 -6.80
N ASP A 17 7.62 45.48 -6.59
CA ASP A 17 7.86 46.72 -5.83
C ASP A 17 7.40 46.62 -4.36
N SER A 18 6.81 45.50 -3.97
CA SER A 18 6.24 45.33 -2.63
C SER A 18 7.30 44.95 -1.61
N LYS A 19 7.41 45.74 -0.53
CA LYS A 19 8.24 45.42 0.64
C LYS A 19 7.79 44.14 1.37
N LEU A 20 6.59 43.63 1.08
CA LEU A 20 6.08 42.38 1.62
C LEU A 20 6.67 41.16 0.91
N THR A 21 7.19 41.29 -0.30
CA THR A 21 7.72 40.16 -1.09
C THR A 21 8.92 39.48 -0.42
N PRO A 22 9.94 40.20 0.09
CA PRO A 22 11.00 39.57 0.88
C PRO A 22 10.49 38.87 2.14
N LEU A 23 9.47 39.45 2.79
CA LEU A 23 8.88 38.89 4.01
C LEU A 23 8.13 37.58 3.72
N PHE A 24 7.42 37.52 2.60
CA PHE A 24 6.76 36.33 2.10
C PHE A 24 7.76 35.23 1.73
N ILE A 25 8.88 35.59 1.08
CA ILE A 25 9.96 34.65 0.77
C ILE A 25 10.55 34.05 2.06
N ILE A 26 10.83 34.88 3.06
CA ILE A 26 11.34 34.41 4.35
C ILE A 26 10.33 33.47 5.03
N ALA A 27 9.04 33.85 5.05
CA ALA A 27 8.00 33.01 5.61
C ALA A 27 7.89 31.65 4.89
N ALA A 28 7.97 31.64 3.55
CA ALA A 28 7.96 30.42 2.76
C ALA A 28 9.17 29.52 3.06
N ILE A 29 10.36 30.11 3.22
CA ILE A 29 11.58 29.38 3.61
C ILE A 29 11.41 28.77 5.00
N LEU A 30 10.93 29.55 5.97
CA LEU A 30 10.70 29.07 7.34
C LEU A 30 9.68 27.93 7.38
N LEU A 31 8.59 28.04 6.62
CA LEU A 31 7.61 26.96 6.48
C LEU A 31 8.20 25.72 5.83
N GLY A 32 9.06 25.89 4.82
CA GLY A 32 9.78 24.77 4.19
C GLY A 32 10.69 24.04 5.19
N ILE A 33 11.47 24.79 5.98
CA ILE A 33 12.34 24.22 7.03
C ILE A 33 11.50 23.50 8.08
N ALA A 34 10.43 24.12 8.57
CA ALA A 34 9.53 23.52 9.55
C ALA A 34 8.91 22.21 9.02
N SER A 35 8.52 22.19 7.75
CA SER A 35 7.95 21.01 7.10
C SER A 35 8.97 19.86 7.01
N VAL A 36 10.23 20.15 6.66
CA VAL A 36 11.28 19.12 6.60
C VAL A 36 11.58 18.53 7.98
N ILE A 37 11.57 19.35 9.03
CA ILE A 37 11.79 18.88 10.41
C ILE A 37 10.57 18.09 10.92
N ALA A 38 9.36 18.52 10.56
CA ALA A 38 8.12 17.89 11.01
C ALA A 38 7.73 16.64 10.19
N LEU A 39 8.36 16.40 9.04
CA LEU A 39 8.04 15.25 8.19
C LEU A 39 8.36 13.95 8.94
N PRO A 40 7.36 13.10 9.26
CA PRO A 40 7.61 11.81 9.87
C PRO A 40 8.42 10.96 8.91
N ARG A 41 9.51 10.36 9.41
CA ARG A 41 10.36 9.46 8.65
C ARG A 41 10.21 8.07 9.24
N GLU A 42 9.79 7.12 8.43
CA GLU A 42 9.84 5.69 8.76
C GLU A 42 11.13 5.13 8.17
N GLU A 43 11.94 4.43 8.99
CA GLU A 43 13.18 3.80 8.52
C GLU A 43 12.88 2.59 7.63
N GLU A 44 11.81 1.87 7.94
CA GLU A 44 11.28 0.76 7.17
C GLU A 44 9.86 1.10 6.74
N PRO A 45 9.61 1.39 5.45
CA PRO A 45 8.24 1.63 4.99
C PRO A 45 7.44 0.35 5.20
N GLN A 46 6.32 0.46 5.92
CA GLN A 46 5.45 -0.68 6.14
C GLN A 46 4.78 -1.08 4.82
N ILE A 47 5.18 -2.23 4.28
CA ILE A 47 4.51 -2.84 3.12
C ILE A 47 3.40 -3.73 3.68
N ILE A 48 2.16 -3.27 3.58
CA ILE A 48 0.99 -4.08 3.93
C ILE A 48 0.79 -5.06 2.78
N VAL A 49 1.27 -6.29 2.97
CA VAL A 49 1.03 -7.39 2.03
C VAL A 49 -0.22 -8.12 2.49
N PRO A 50 -1.30 -8.08 1.69
CA PRO A 50 -2.53 -8.73 2.09
C PRO A 50 -2.40 -10.26 2.12
N MET A 51 -2.74 -10.88 3.25
CA MET A 51 -2.51 -12.30 3.52
C MET A 51 -3.59 -12.91 4.42
N ILE A 52 -4.09 -14.09 4.02
CA ILE A 52 -5.09 -14.86 4.75
C ILE A 52 -4.52 -16.24 5.11
N ASP A 53 -4.61 -16.60 6.39
CA ASP A 53 -4.24 -17.93 6.89
C ASP A 53 -5.49 -18.81 7.07
N ILE A 54 -5.52 -19.94 6.39
CA ILE A 54 -6.62 -20.91 6.39
C ILE A 54 -6.16 -22.18 7.09
N PHE A 55 -6.89 -22.57 8.14
CA PHE A 55 -6.61 -23.78 8.91
C PHE A 55 -7.76 -24.77 8.78
N VAL A 56 -7.48 -25.97 8.29
CA VAL A 56 -8.47 -27.04 8.16
C VAL A 56 -8.03 -28.24 8.97
N LYS A 57 -8.89 -28.71 9.87
CA LYS A 57 -8.61 -29.86 10.74
C LYS A 57 -9.26 -31.13 10.17
N MET A 58 -8.49 -32.21 10.09
CA MET A 58 -8.95 -33.55 9.69
C MET A 58 -8.36 -34.59 10.65
N PRO A 59 -8.77 -34.60 11.93
CA PRO A 59 -8.16 -35.43 12.96
C PRO A 59 -8.23 -36.92 12.60
N GLY A 60 -7.13 -37.64 12.83
CA GLY A 60 -7.01 -39.07 12.53
C GLY A 60 -6.53 -39.40 11.12
N ALA A 61 -6.42 -38.42 10.22
CA ALA A 61 -5.86 -38.62 8.88
C ALA A 61 -4.33 -38.50 8.87
N SER A 62 -3.69 -39.30 8.02
CA SER A 62 -2.25 -39.18 7.73
C SER A 62 -1.96 -37.91 6.93
N ALA A 63 -0.71 -37.42 6.97
CA ALA A 63 -0.33 -36.21 6.21
C ALA A 63 -0.65 -36.32 4.70
N LYS A 64 -0.44 -37.50 4.11
CA LYS A 64 -0.76 -37.79 2.70
C LYS A 64 -2.27 -37.75 2.43
N GLU A 65 -3.06 -38.29 3.34
CA GLU A 65 -4.52 -38.27 3.20
C GLU A 65 -5.09 -36.84 3.33
N VAL A 66 -4.51 -36.03 4.23
CA VAL A 66 -4.83 -34.61 4.35
C VAL A 66 -4.45 -33.86 3.08
N GLU A 67 -3.29 -34.13 2.50
CA GLU A 67 -2.84 -33.49 1.26
C GLU A 67 -3.79 -33.77 0.08
N GLU A 68 -4.15 -35.04 -0.12
CA GLU A 68 -4.99 -35.46 -1.25
C GLU A 68 -6.44 -35.00 -1.09
N ARG A 69 -6.99 -35.05 0.13
CA ARG A 69 -8.43 -34.83 0.37
C ARG A 69 -8.79 -33.42 0.83
N VAL A 70 -7.84 -32.69 1.41
CA VAL A 70 -8.09 -31.35 1.95
C VAL A 70 -7.25 -30.32 1.20
N THR A 71 -5.93 -30.46 1.23
CA THR A 71 -5.03 -29.42 0.73
C THR A 71 -5.15 -29.23 -0.79
N SER A 72 -5.09 -30.31 -1.56
CA SER A 72 -5.17 -30.28 -3.03
C SER A 72 -6.47 -29.66 -3.57
N PRO A 73 -7.67 -30.04 -3.12
CA PRO A 73 -8.90 -29.41 -3.59
C PRO A 73 -9.04 -27.97 -3.09
N MET A 74 -8.61 -27.68 -1.85
CA MET A 74 -8.65 -26.32 -1.30
C MET A 74 -7.75 -25.38 -2.10
N GLU A 75 -6.51 -25.77 -2.38
CA GLU A 75 -5.55 -24.95 -3.13
C GLU A 75 -6.07 -24.57 -4.52
N LYS A 76 -6.71 -25.52 -5.23
CA LYS A 76 -7.32 -25.25 -6.55
C LYS A 76 -8.39 -24.18 -6.48
N LEU A 77 -9.26 -24.23 -5.47
CA LEU A 77 -10.32 -23.24 -5.28
C LEU A 77 -9.74 -21.86 -4.91
N LEU A 78 -8.68 -21.83 -4.10
CA LEU A 78 -8.04 -20.59 -3.68
C LEU A 78 -7.35 -19.87 -4.85
N TRP A 79 -6.79 -20.62 -5.80
CA TRP A 79 -6.20 -20.05 -7.01
C TRP A 79 -7.21 -19.40 -7.96
N GLU A 80 -8.49 -19.77 -7.88
CA GLU A 80 -9.56 -19.16 -8.69
C GLU A 80 -10.01 -17.79 -8.16
N ILE A 81 -9.60 -17.42 -6.93
CA ILE A 81 -9.97 -16.14 -6.33
C ILE A 81 -9.24 -14.99 -7.05
N PRO A 82 -9.96 -14.01 -7.59
CA PRO A 82 -9.35 -12.85 -8.24
C PRO A 82 -8.44 -12.08 -7.26
N GLY A 83 -7.23 -11.77 -7.70
CA GLY A 83 -6.29 -10.98 -6.90
C GLY A 83 -5.32 -11.79 -6.05
N VAL A 84 -5.42 -13.13 -6.05
CA VAL A 84 -4.42 -14.01 -5.42
C VAL A 84 -3.12 -14.01 -6.24
N GLU A 85 -2.01 -13.76 -5.56
CA GLU A 85 -0.66 -13.77 -6.11
C GLU A 85 0.03 -15.12 -5.82
N TYR A 86 -0.09 -15.61 -4.58
CA TYR A 86 0.51 -16.87 -4.14
C TYR A 86 -0.39 -17.64 -3.19
N VAL A 87 -0.38 -18.96 -3.31
CA VAL A 87 -0.94 -19.89 -2.32
C VAL A 87 0.18 -20.81 -1.86
N TYR A 88 0.48 -20.78 -0.56
CA TYR A 88 1.39 -21.72 0.08
C TYR A 88 0.59 -22.66 0.97
N SER A 89 0.85 -23.95 0.90
CA SER A 89 0.12 -24.93 1.70
C SER A 89 1.06 -25.90 2.40
N THR A 90 0.67 -26.37 3.58
CA THR A 90 1.41 -27.34 4.38
C THR A 90 0.44 -28.34 4.99
N SER A 91 0.63 -29.61 4.65
CA SER A 91 -0.17 -30.73 5.15
C SER A 91 0.57 -31.44 6.27
N SER A 92 -0.07 -31.60 7.42
CA SER A 92 0.44 -32.36 8.57
C SER A 92 -0.58 -33.42 9.00
N PRO A 93 -0.19 -34.46 9.76
CA PRO A 93 -1.14 -35.41 10.29
C PRO A 93 -2.24 -34.68 11.09
N GLY A 94 -3.50 -34.92 10.75
CA GLY A 94 -4.62 -34.28 11.43
C GLY A 94 -4.98 -32.85 11.01
N MET A 95 -4.17 -32.15 10.19
CA MET A 95 -4.44 -30.75 9.83
C MET A 95 -3.74 -30.27 8.55
N SER A 96 -4.38 -29.33 7.86
CA SER A 96 -3.84 -28.57 6.73
C SER A 96 -3.81 -27.07 7.07
N MET A 97 -2.75 -26.40 6.65
CA MET A 97 -2.59 -24.94 6.75
C MET A 97 -2.31 -24.40 5.35
N ALA A 98 -3.01 -23.35 4.94
CA ALA A 98 -2.73 -22.62 3.72
C ALA A 98 -2.62 -21.13 3.99
N VAL A 99 -1.67 -20.49 3.32
CA VAL A 99 -1.38 -19.06 3.39
C VAL A 99 -1.63 -18.50 1.99
N VAL A 100 -2.63 -17.66 1.87
CA VAL A 100 -3.04 -17.03 0.61
C VAL A 100 -2.58 -15.58 0.63
N ARG A 101 -1.77 -15.19 -0.34
CA ARG A 101 -1.27 -13.82 -0.49
C ARG A 101 -1.91 -13.17 -1.71
N PHE A 102 -2.37 -11.93 -1.55
CA PHE A 102 -2.98 -11.13 -2.61
C PHE A 102 -2.01 -10.06 -3.14
N TYR A 103 -2.32 -9.51 -4.31
CA TYR A 103 -1.59 -8.37 -4.86
C TYR A 103 -1.72 -7.11 -3.98
N VAL A 104 -0.65 -6.33 -3.93
CA VAL A 104 -0.61 -5.06 -3.18
C VAL A 104 -1.66 -4.10 -3.73
N GLY A 105 -2.51 -3.58 -2.84
CA GLY A 105 -3.61 -2.67 -3.19
C GLY A 105 -4.95 -3.34 -3.47
N GLN A 106 -5.03 -4.67 -3.39
CA GLN A 106 -6.31 -5.38 -3.33
C GLN A 106 -6.86 -5.36 -1.90
N ASP A 107 -8.19 -5.26 -1.82
CA ASP A 107 -8.92 -5.29 -0.56
C ASP A 107 -9.30 -6.75 -0.27
N GLU A 108 -8.69 -7.34 0.75
CA GLU A 108 -8.93 -8.73 1.16
C GLU A 108 -10.42 -8.97 1.42
N GLU A 109 -11.11 -8.08 2.15
CA GLU A 109 -12.50 -8.27 2.55
C GLU A 109 -13.47 -8.22 1.35
N LYS A 110 -13.13 -7.47 0.30
CA LYS A 110 -13.96 -7.42 -0.93
C LYS A 110 -13.69 -8.56 -1.91
N SER A 111 -12.57 -9.26 -1.75
CA SER A 111 -12.14 -10.32 -2.68
C SER A 111 -12.70 -11.70 -2.31
N ILE A 112 -13.29 -11.84 -1.12
CA ILE A 112 -13.94 -13.05 -0.59
C ILE A 112 -15.46 -12.96 -0.64
#